data_AF-A0A7J6B708-F1
#
_entry.id   AF-A0A7J6B708-F1
#
_cell.length_a   1.000
_cell.length_b   1.000
_cell.length_c   1.000
_cell.angle_alpha   90.00
_cell.angle_beta   90.00
_cell.angle_gamma   90.00
#
_symmetry.space_group_name_H-M   'P 1'
#
loop_
_entity.id
_entity.type
_entity.pdbx_description
1 polymer ?
#
loop_
_entity_poly.entity_id
_entity_poly.type
_entity_poly.pdbx_seq_one_letter_code
_entity_poly.pdbx_strand_id
1 'polypeptide(L)'
;MTKPPTLNELKQLEESGFGKPYPRHGLKLLHWFAHDCLYFDDYNKMCWQYDPEEGDFGFHLFENRIDEHNDQLLPEVELDYYEVGNLRRAGADDLPGYVREDYIKKRNHCDSNMDRIIVSVDDECFDRVYVTEHRDQTDFNKEATYCISRGLIMIIRRLTFENFLTETGYWTEDDSDHSSTEDDDDDDDDDDDDDDDDGDEDDDDGDDDDDDEDDDDDDDDDDDDDNDDDDDDDDDDDDDDDDDDDDDDDDDDDDNDTDDDC
;
A
#
# COMPACT_ATOMS: atom_id res chain seq x y z
N MET A 1 -7.41 -23.71 17.30
CA MET A 1 -7.53 -22.45 16.57
C MET A 1 -8.50 -21.52 17.23
N THR A 2 -8.01 -20.37 17.68
CA THR A 2 -8.81 -19.30 18.26
C THR A 2 -9.02 -18.25 17.17
N LYS A 3 -10.27 -18.04 16.75
CA LYS A 3 -10.57 -17.03 15.73
C LYS A 3 -10.11 -15.64 16.21
N PRO A 4 -9.43 -14.83 15.36
CA PRO A 4 -9.05 -13.48 15.72
C PRO A 4 -10.24 -12.66 16.25
N PRO A 5 -10.06 -11.84 17.30
CA PRO A 5 -11.10 -10.96 17.80
C PRO A 5 -11.55 -9.97 16.70
N THR A 6 -12.85 -9.63 16.71
CA THR A 6 -13.42 -8.72 15.72
C THR A 6 -13.49 -7.29 16.24
N LEU A 7 -12.92 -6.35 15.50
CA LEU A 7 -13.02 -4.91 15.72
C LEU A 7 -14.24 -4.37 14.98
N ASN A 8 -15.12 -3.67 15.69
CA ASN A 8 -16.39 -3.17 15.20
C ASN A 8 -16.50 -1.65 15.21
N GLU A 9 -15.64 -0.98 15.99
CA GLU A 9 -15.69 0.45 16.24
C GLU A 9 -14.27 1.04 16.12
N LEU A 10 -14.17 2.32 15.73
CA LEU A 10 -12.88 3.02 15.57
C LEU A 10 -12.07 3.03 16.87
N LYS A 11 -12.74 3.15 18.02
CA LYS A 11 -12.08 3.07 19.32
C LYS A 11 -11.39 1.72 19.55
N GLN A 12 -11.96 0.61 19.07
CA GLN A 12 -11.34 -0.70 19.19
C GLN A 12 -10.12 -0.81 18.27
N LEU A 13 -10.19 -0.19 17.07
CA LEU A 13 -9.05 -0.07 16.17
C LEU A 13 -7.93 0.79 16.79
N GLU A 14 -8.27 1.92 17.40
CA GLU A 14 -7.34 2.76 18.15
C GLU A 14 -6.65 1.98 19.28
N GLU A 15 -7.43 1.29 20.13
CA GLU A 15 -6.93 0.52 21.28
C GLU A 15 -6.11 -0.71 20.87
N SER A 16 -6.33 -1.24 19.66
CA SER A 16 -5.57 -2.39 19.13
C SER A 16 -4.10 -2.08 18.85
N GLY A 17 -3.77 -0.81 18.63
CA GLY A 17 -2.43 -0.37 18.24
C GLY A 17 -2.04 -0.67 16.79
N PHE A 18 -2.93 -1.24 15.98
CA PHE A 18 -2.65 -1.51 14.56
C PHE A 18 -2.24 -0.23 13.81
N GLY A 19 -1.20 -0.32 12.98
CA GLY A 19 -0.67 0.82 12.23
C GLY A 19 -0.10 1.94 13.10
N LYS A 20 0.19 1.67 14.38
CA LYS A 20 0.76 2.64 15.33
C LYS A 20 1.94 2.05 16.11
N PRO A 21 2.88 2.89 16.56
CA PRO A 21 2.94 4.35 16.36
C PRO A 21 3.44 4.73 14.95
N TYR A 22 3.43 6.03 14.63
CA TYR A 22 4.22 6.58 13.53
C TYR A 22 5.67 6.03 13.59
N PRO A 23 6.29 5.54 12.50
CA PRO A 23 5.95 5.73 11.07
C PRO A 23 5.20 4.57 10.40
N ARG A 24 4.50 3.73 11.16
CA ARG A 24 3.76 2.58 10.62
C ARG A 24 2.68 3.00 9.60
N HIS A 25 2.57 2.26 8.50
CA HIS A 25 1.66 2.61 7.40
C HIS A 25 0.27 1.97 7.52
N GLY A 26 0.05 1.03 8.44
CA GLY A 26 -1.15 0.19 8.49
C GLY A 26 -2.48 0.93 8.49
N LEU A 27 -2.59 2.04 9.23
CA LEU A 27 -3.82 2.84 9.23
C LEU A 27 -4.03 3.51 7.87
N LYS A 28 -2.98 4.04 7.25
CA LYS A 28 -3.06 4.63 5.91
C LYS A 28 -3.46 3.59 4.86
N LEU A 29 -2.90 2.38 4.97
CA LEU A 29 -3.27 1.24 4.13
C LEU A 29 -4.74 0.85 4.32
N LEU A 30 -5.23 0.78 5.55
CA LEU A 30 -6.63 0.43 5.85
C LEU A 30 -7.63 1.47 5.34
N HIS A 31 -7.25 2.76 5.40
CA HIS A 31 -8.05 3.83 4.80
C HIS A 31 -8.17 3.66 3.28
N TRP A 32 -7.04 3.49 2.58
CA TRP A 32 -7.02 3.20 1.14
C TRP A 32 -7.87 1.97 0.81
N PHE A 33 -7.67 0.88 1.55
CA PHE A 33 -8.41 -0.36 1.34
C PHE A 33 -9.93 -0.14 1.41
N ALA A 34 -10.41 0.62 2.40
CA ALA A 34 -11.83 0.88 2.60
C ALA A 34 -12.45 1.86 1.58
N HIS A 35 -11.66 2.77 1.00
CA HIS A 35 -12.13 3.79 0.04
C HIS A 35 -12.00 3.35 -1.42
N ASP A 36 -10.86 2.78 -1.78
CA ASP A 36 -10.44 2.64 -3.18
C ASP A 36 -10.31 1.17 -3.62
N CYS A 37 -9.98 0.24 -2.70
CA CYS A 37 -9.74 -1.16 -3.04
C CYS A 37 -11.03 -2.01 -3.12
N LEU A 38 -12.15 -1.50 -2.58
CA LEU A 38 -13.44 -2.18 -2.59
C LEU A 38 -14.59 -1.21 -2.78
N TYR A 39 -15.74 -1.77 -3.14
CA TYR A 39 -17.02 -1.10 -3.12
C TYR A 39 -18.07 -1.97 -2.42
N PHE A 40 -19.22 -1.37 -2.13
CA PHE A 40 -20.37 -2.08 -1.59
C PHE A 40 -21.43 -2.23 -2.66
N ASP A 41 -21.87 -3.47 -2.90
CA ASP A 41 -23.00 -3.74 -3.80
C ASP A 41 -24.36 -3.35 -3.16
N ASP A 42 -25.45 -3.56 -3.90
CA ASP A 42 -26.82 -3.32 -3.43
C ASP A 42 -27.23 -4.15 -2.20
N TYR A 43 -26.51 -5.24 -1.93
CA TYR A 43 -26.71 -6.13 -0.78
C TYR A 43 -25.78 -5.81 0.40
N ASN A 44 -24.94 -4.77 0.27
CA ASN A 44 -23.85 -4.44 1.19
C ASN A 44 -22.84 -5.60 1.37
N LYS A 45 -22.54 -6.36 0.31
CA LYS A 45 -21.33 -7.18 0.24
C LYS A 45 -20.13 -6.30 -0.09
N MET A 46 -18.94 -6.70 0.35
CA MET A 46 -17.69 -6.00 0.04
C MET A 46 -17.13 -6.63 -1.24
N CYS A 47 -17.35 -5.99 -2.39
CA CYS A 47 -16.82 -6.44 -3.66
C CYS A 47 -15.47 -5.76 -3.91
N TRP A 48 -14.49 -6.48 -4.42
CA TRP A 48 -13.21 -5.86 -4.73
C TRP A 48 -13.31 -5.00 -5.98
N GLN A 49 -12.52 -3.92 -5.99
CA GLN A 49 -12.35 -3.06 -7.17
C GLN A 49 -11.26 -3.59 -8.10
N TYR A 50 -10.30 -4.33 -7.53
CA TYR A 50 -9.14 -4.93 -8.19
C TYR A 50 -9.02 -6.36 -7.69
N ASP A 51 -8.84 -7.31 -8.60
CA ASP A 51 -8.73 -8.72 -8.25
C ASP A 51 -7.42 -8.97 -7.48
N PRO A 52 -7.46 -9.48 -6.24
CA PRO A 52 -6.24 -9.81 -5.50
C PRO A 52 -5.33 -10.82 -6.20
N GLU A 53 -5.87 -11.67 -7.09
CA GLU A 53 -5.09 -12.66 -7.83
C GLU A 53 -4.18 -12.04 -8.89
N GLU A 54 -4.55 -10.86 -9.43
CA GLU A 54 -3.75 -10.14 -10.43
C GLU A 54 -2.47 -9.53 -9.85
N GLY A 55 -2.39 -9.39 -8.53
CA GLY A 55 -1.19 -8.94 -7.82
C GLY A 55 -0.96 -7.43 -7.78
N ASP A 56 -1.92 -6.65 -8.26
CA ASP A 56 -1.93 -5.18 -8.16
C ASP A 56 -1.66 -4.72 -6.72
N PHE A 57 -1.01 -3.56 -6.56
CA PHE A 57 -0.70 -2.98 -5.24
C PHE A 57 0.18 -3.88 -4.33
N GLY A 58 0.75 -4.96 -4.88
CA GLY A 58 1.49 -5.96 -4.13
C GLY A 58 0.60 -7.00 -3.44
N PHE A 59 -0.63 -7.21 -3.90
CA PHE A 59 -1.42 -8.36 -3.50
C PHE A 59 -0.70 -9.67 -3.86
N HIS A 60 -0.89 -10.69 -3.02
CA HIS A 60 -0.37 -12.03 -3.27
C HIS A 60 -1.07 -13.05 -2.38
N LEU A 61 -1.05 -14.32 -2.80
CA LEU A 61 -1.61 -15.41 -2.02
C LEU A 61 -0.94 -15.49 -0.64
N PHE A 62 -1.77 -15.53 0.41
CA PHE A 62 -1.38 -15.77 1.79
C PHE A 62 -1.70 -17.20 2.16
N GLU A 63 -0.68 -18.04 2.24
CA GLU A 63 -0.86 -19.49 2.42
C GLU A 63 -1.41 -19.90 3.79
N ASN A 64 -1.47 -18.98 4.77
CA ASN A 64 -1.94 -19.24 6.13
C ASN A 64 -1.32 -20.52 6.73
N ARG A 65 0.00 -20.68 6.58
CA ARG A 65 0.73 -21.91 6.96
C ARG A 65 0.57 -22.22 8.46
N ILE A 66 0.66 -23.50 8.78
CA ILE A 66 0.73 -23.99 10.16
C ILE A 66 2.08 -23.61 10.75
N ASP A 67 2.09 -22.99 11.93
CA ASP A 67 3.32 -22.62 12.64
C ASP A 67 3.96 -23.78 13.43
N GLU A 68 5.09 -23.51 14.10
CA GLU A 68 5.78 -24.48 14.97
C GLU A 68 4.94 -24.97 16.16
N HIS A 69 3.84 -24.29 16.48
CA HIS A 69 2.90 -24.66 17.54
C HIS A 69 1.68 -25.43 17.01
N ASN A 70 1.72 -25.84 15.74
CA ASN A 70 0.65 -26.57 15.05
C ASN A 70 -0.66 -25.75 15.01
N ASP A 71 -0.55 -24.44 14.81
CA ASP A 71 -1.69 -23.51 14.73
C ASP A 71 -1.49 -22.50 13.59
N GLN A 72 -2.58 -22.05 12.97
CA GLN A 72 -2.55 -21.07 11.87
C GLN A 72 -2.84 -19.65 12.38
N LEU A 73 -2.48 -18.63 11.60
CA LEU A 73 -2.81 -17.24 11.91
C LEU A 73 -4.32 -16.99 11.84
N LEU A 74 -4.93 -17.48 10.75
CA LEU A 74 -6.34 -17.28 10.43
C LEU A 74 -7.10 -18.62 10.45
N PRO A 75 -8.43 -18.60 10.59
CA PRO A 75 -9.23 -19.82 10.58
C PRO A 75 -9.09 -20.61 9.26
N GLU A 76 -9.00 -21.93 9.36
CA GLU A 76 -9.10 -22.82 8.20
C GLU A 76 -10.51 -22.75 7.60
N VAL A 77 -10.61 -22.34 6.35
CA VAL A 77 -11.84 -22.22 5.56
C VAL A 77 -11.55 -22.65 4.13
N GLU A 78 -12.58 -23.03 3.37
CA GLU A 78 -12.48 -23.37 1.93
C GLU A 78 -12.47 -22.09 1.07
N LEU A 79 -11.66 -21.10 1.42
CA LEU A 79 -11.51 -19.84 0.69
C LEU A 79 -10.03 -19.46 0.68
N ASP A 80 -9.58 -18.85 -0.42
CA ASP A 80 -8.23 -18.33 -0.53
C ASP A 80 -8.07 -17.05 0.27
N TYR A 81 -6.87 -16.88 0.81
CA TYR A 81 -6.45 -15.67 1.50
C TYR A 81 -5.44 -14.92 0.65
N TYR A 82 -5.56 -13.59 0.59
CA TYR A 82 -4.61 -12.71 -0.07
C TYR A 82 -4.11 -11.64 0.89
N GLU A 83 -2.84 -11.28 0.78
CA GLU A 83 -2.18 -10.27 1.62
C GLU A 83 -1.79 -9.05 0.79
N VAL A 84 -1.97 -7.85 1.38
CA VAL A 84 -1.40 -6.59 0.89
C VAL A 84 -0.77 -5.80 2.02
N GLY A 85 0.17 -4.93 1.68
CA GLY A 85 0.83 -4.02 2.62
C GLY A 85 2.33 -4.22 2.74
N ASN A 86 2.91 -5.24 2.10
CA ASN A 86 4.36 -5.33 2.02
C ASN A 86 4.91 -4.34 0.99
N LEU A 87 5.41 -3.19 1.45
CA LEU A 87 5.93 -2.10 0.62
C LEU A 87 7.23 -2.44 -0.11
N ARG A 88 7.84 -3.61 0.16
CA ARG A 88 9.00 -4.16 -0.55
C ARG A 88 8.60 -5.10 -1.70
N ARG A 89 7.33 -5.50 -1.80
CA ARG A 89 6.86 -6.44 -2.82
C ARG A 89 6.70 -5.73 -4.17
N ALA A 90 6.92 -6.46 -5.26
CA ALA A 90 6.61 -5.98 -6.61
C ALA A 90 5.12 -5.56 -6.71
N GLY A 91 4.83 -4.46 -7.41
CA GLY A 91 3.48 -3.89 -7.51
C GLY A 91 3.09 -3.01 -6.32
N ALA A 92 3.81 -3.06 -5.19
CA ALA A 92 3.51 -2.19 -4.06
C ALA A 92 3.72 -0.69 -4.39
N ASP A 93 4.51 -0.37 -5.41
CA ASP A 93 4.70 0.99 -5.91
C ASP A 93 3.45 1.61 -6.55
N ASP A 94 2.43 0.82 -6.86
CA ASP A 94 1.11 1.31 -7.27
C ASP A 94 0.24 1.77 -6.10
N LEU A 95 0.61 1.44 -4.84
CA LEU A 95 -0.09 1.96 -3.67
C LEU A 95 -0.01 3.51 -3.64
N PRO A 96 -1.06 4.20 -3.14
CA PRO A 96 -1.06 5.65 -3.07
C PRO A 96 0.17 6.18 -2.33
N GLY A 97 0.71 7.31 -2.81
CA GLY A 97 1.91 7.92 -2.24
C GLY A 97 1.83 8.12 -0.73
N TYR A 98 0.66 8.53 -0.21
CA TYR A 98 0.46 8.75 1.24
C TYR A 98 0.63 7.46 2.07
N VAL A 99 0.35 6.28 1.51
CA VAL A 99 0.54 4.99 2.19
C VAL A 99 2.03 4.67 2.31
N ARG A 100 2.83 5.03 1.30
CA ARG A 100 4.25 4.67 1.19
C ARG A 100 5.22 5.74 1.67
N GLU A 101 4.73 6.96 1.84
CA GLU A 101 5.52 8.16 2.09
C GLU A 101 6.53 7.96 3.24
N ASP A 102 6.07 7.45 4.38
CA ASP A 102 6.92 7.31 5.56
C ASP A 102 7.97 6.21 5.40
N TYR A 103 7.62 5.13 4.71
CA TYR A 103 8.57 4.08 4.34
C TYR A 103 9.68 4.64 3.43
N ILE A 104 9.33 5.47 2.44
CA ILE A 104 10.30 6.11 1.55
C ILE A 104 11.18 7.12 2.29
N LYS A 105 10.59 7.94 3.17
CA LYS A 105 11.32 8.97 3.94
C LYS A 105 12.20 8.38 5.04
N LYS A 106 11.82 7.23 5.59
CA LYS A 106 12.48 6.59 6.74
C LYS A 106 12.93 5.17 6.44
N ARG A 107 13.69 5.00 5.35
CA ARG A 107 14.21 3.69 4.90
C ARG A 107 15.06 2.92 5.92
N ASN A 108 15.47 3.54 7.03
CA ASN A 108 16.22 2.86 8.09
C ASN A 108 15.31 2.42 9.25
N HIS A 109 13.99 2.57 9.12
CA HIS A 109 13.02 2.31 10.18
C HIS A 109 12.12 1.12 9.77
N CYS A 110 12.50 -0.08 10.22
CA CYS A 110 11.85 -1.36 9.88
C CYS A 110 10.37 -1.32 10.15
N ASP A 111 10.00 -0.65 11.24
CA ASP A 111 8.61 -0.58 11.68
C ASP A 111 7.67 0.02 10.62
N SER A 112 8.18 0.86 9.72
CA SER A 112 7.37 1.54 8.71
C SER A 112 6.72 0.60 7.68
N ASN A 113 7.17 -0.66 7.57
CA ASN A 113 6.62 -1.67 6.66
C ASN A 113 5.98 -2.85 7.41
N MET A 114 5.62 -2.72 8.69
CA MET A 114 5.17 -3.86 9.51
C MET A 114 3.74 -4.35 9.26
N ASP A 115 2.87 -3.53 8.69
CA ASP A 115 1.43 -3.74 8.74
C ASP A 115 0.90 -4.46 7.51
N ARG A 116 -0.06 -5.37 7.72
CA ARG A 116 -0.69 -6.14 6.64
C ARG A 116 -2.21 -6.12 6.75
N ILE A 117 -2.84 -6.16 5.58
CA ILE A 117 -4.25 -6.51 5.43
C ILE A 117 -4.28 -7.87 4.75
N ILE A 118 -4.99 -8.82 5.36
CA ILE A 118 -5.27 -10.13 4.77
C ILE A 118 -6.76 -10.22 4.51
N VAL A 119 -7.15 -10.61 3.32
CA VAL A 119 -8.55 -10.77 2.92
C VAL A 119 -8.83 -12.23 2.58
N SER A 120 -9.99 -12.75 2.97
CA SER A 120 -10.51 -13.99 2.36
C SER A 120 -11.46 -13.66 1.24
N VAL A 121 -11.35 -14.39 0.14
CA VAL A 121 -12.04 -14.13 -1.12
C VAL A 121 -13.09 -15.21 -1.38
N ASP A 122 -14.32 -14.80 -1.73
CA ASP A 122 -15.45 -15.65 -2.14
C ASP A 122 -16.10 -15.02 -3.39
N ASP A 123 -15.95 -15.69 -4.54
CA ASP A 123 -16.35 -15.24 -5.89
C ASP A 123 -15.75 -13.90 -6.33
N GLU A 124 -16.46 -12.78 -6.17
CA GLU A 124 -16.02 -11.41 -6.50
C GLU A 124 -16.03 -10.51 -5.24
N CYS A 125 -16.05 -11.15 -4.05
CA CYS A 125 -16.24 -10.48 -2.78
C CYS A 125 -15.18 -10.84 -1.73
N PHE A 126 -14.83 -9.86 -0.91
CA PHE A 126 -14.14 -10.10 0.35
C PHE A 126 -15.13 -10.65 1.39
N ASP A 127 -15.01 -11.94 1.76
CA ASP A 127 -15.77 -12.53 2.87
C ASP A 127 -15.33 -11.91 4.21
N ARG A 128 -14.01 -11.80 4.42
CA ARG A 128 -13.42 -11.24 5.64
C ARG A 128 -12.21 -10.41 5.34
N VAL A 129 -12.01 -9.43 6.22
CA VAL A 129 -10.85 -8.54 6.24
C VAL A 129 -10.18 -8.71 7.60
N TYR A 130 -8.88 -8.93 7.58
CA TYR A 130 -8.04 -9.03 8.76
C TYR A 130 -6.94 -7.99 8.67
N VAL A 131 -6.54 -7.47 9.82
CA VAL A 131 -5.36 -6.64 9.97
C VAL A 131 -4.39 -7.36 10.89
N THR A 132 -3.11 -7.27 10.59
CA THR A 132 -2.06 -7.90 11.38
C THR A 132 -0.75 -7.13 11.24
N GLU A 133 0.22 -7.49 12.06
CA GLU A 133 1.58 -7.02 11.97
C GLU A 133 2.52 -8.20 11.86
N HIS A 134 3.60 -8.01 11.12
CA HIS A 134 4.71 -8.96 11.03
C HIS A 134 5.97 -8.30 11.59
N ARG A 135 6.83 -9.08 12.25
CA ARG A 135 8.16 -8.61 12.71
C ARG A 135 9.29 -8.99 11.76
N ASP A 136 9.09 -10.07 11.00
CA ASP A 136 9.93 -10.53 9.91
C ASP A 136 9.05 -11.21 8.84
N GLN A 137 9.65 -11.70 7.74
CA GLN A 137 8.92 -12.28 6.60
C GLN A 137 8.03 -13.49 6.95
N THR A 138 8.18 -14.09 8.13
CA THR A 138 7.49 -15.34 8.52
C THR A 138 6.70 -15.26 9.82
N ASP A 139 7.02 -14.33 10.72
CA ASP A 139 6.46 -14.26 12.07
C ASP A 139 5.37 -13.19 12.18
N PHE A 140 4.13 -13.62 11.88
CA PHE A 140 2.93 -12.82 12.11
C PHE A 140 2.53 -12.84 13.58
N ASN A 141 2.23 -11.65 14.12
CA ASN A 141 1.81 -11.52 15.49
C ASN A 141 0.32 -11.90 15.66
N LYS A 142 0.07 -13.14 16.09
CA LYS A 142 -1.28 -13.64 16.40
C LYS A 142 -2.03 -12.78 17.43
N GLU A 143 -1.34 -12.22 18.42
CA GLU A 143 -1.95 -11.37 19.46
C GLU A 143 -2.35 -9.99 18.93
N ALA A 144 -1.70 -9.53 17.85
CA ALA A 144 -2.00 -8.29 17.14
C ALA A 144 -2.74 -8.53 15.81
N THR A 145 -3.39 -9.70 15.68
CA THR A 145 -4.23 -10.04 14.52
C THR A 145 -5.69 -9.87 14.86
N TYR A 146 -6.41 -9.15 14.01
CA TYR A 146 -7.80 -8.78 14.25
C TYR A 146 -8.62 -8.92 12.98
N CYS A 147 -9.87 -9.36 13.10
CA CYS A 147 -10.83 -9.26 12.01
C CYS A 147 -11.49 -7.87 12.04
N ILE A 148 -11.54 -7.18 10.92
CA ILE A 148 -12.26 -5.92 10.79
C ILE A 148 -13.69 -6.22 10.37
N SER A 149 -14.67 -5.75 11.14
CA SER A 149 -16.06 -5.96 10.79
C SER A 149 -16.42 -5.15 9.55
N ARG A 150 -17.34 -5.67 8.74
CA ARG A 150 -17.94 -4.94 7.63
C ARG A 150 -18.47 -3.56 8.05
N GLY A 151 -19.09 -3.48 9.23
CA GLY A 151 -19.59 -2.22 9.77
C GLY A 151 -18.48 -1.20 10.02
N LEU A 152 -17.32 -1.65 10.48
CA LEU A 152 -16.15 -0.80 10.67
C LEU A 152 -15.58 -0.30 9.34
N ILE A 153 -15.46 -1.17 8.31
CA ILE A 153 -15.08 -0.74 6.95
C ILE A 153 -16.00 0.36 6.42
N MET A 154 -17.32 0.21 6.60
CA MET A 154 -18.30 1.24 6.22
C MET A 154 -18.15 2.55 7.00
N ILE A 155 -17.74 2.49 8.27
CA ILE A 155 -17.45 3.68 9.08
C ILE A 155 -16.21 4.39 8.53
N ILE A 156 -15.12 3.65 8.30
CA ILE A 156 -13.85 4.19 7.77
C ILE A 156 -14.08 4.89 6.44
N ARG A 157 -14.82 4.25 5.51
CA ARG A 157 -15.16 4.82 4.20
C ARG A 157 -15.92 6.15 4.27
N ARG A 158 -16.61 6.45 5.38
CA ARG A 158 -17.35 7.72 5.55
C ARG A 158 -16.50 8.83 6.13
N LEU A 159 -15.30 8.51 6.63
CA LEU A 159 -14.36 9.49 7.14
C LEU A 159 -13.44 9.96 6.02
N THR A 160 -13.03 11.22 6.12
CA THR A 160 -11.88 11.71 5.36
C THR A 160 -10.62 11.09 5.95
N PHE A 161 -9.54 11.09 5.17
CA PHE A 161 -8.24 10.58 5.60
C PHE A 161 -7.77 11.20 6.92
N GLU A 162 -7.86 12.53 7.03
CA GLU A 162 -7.48 13.28 8.24
C GLU A 162 -8.33 12.91 9.46
N ASN A 163 -9.65 12.84 9.29
CA ASN A 163 -10.55 12.47 10.40
C ASN A 163 -10.29 11.04 10.85
N PHE A 164 -10.08 10.12 9.90
CA PHE A 164 -9.76 8.73 10.23
C PHE A 164 -8.45 8.61 11.01
N LEU A 165 -7.38 9.27 10.57
CA LEU A 165 -6.09 9.22 11.29
C LEU A 165 -6.15 9.90 12.66
N THR A 166 -6.94 10.98 12.80
CA THR A 166 -7.16 11.65 14.08
C THR A 166 -7.98 10.77 15.03
N GLU A 167 -9.10 10.21 14.58
CA GLU A 167 -9.98 9.37 15.41
C GLU A 167 -9.35 8.03 15.80
N THR A 168 -8.35 7.56 15.05
CA THR A 168 -7.58 6.35 15.38
C THR A 168 -6.31 6.64 16.19
N GLY A 169 -6.06 7.91 16.52
CA GLY A 169 -4.92 8.35 17.32
C GLY A 169 -3.56 8.14 16.65
N TYR A 170 -3.52 8.22 15.32
CA TYR A 170 -2.26 8.14 14.56
C TYR A 170 -1.45 9.43 14.68
N TRP A 171 -2.12 10.57 14.53
CA TRP A 171 -1.54 11.88 14.84
C TRP A 171 -1.78 12.18 16.31
N THR A 172 -0.73 12.56 17.03
CA THR A 172 -0.89 13.13 18.36
C THR A 172 -1.06 14.65 18.25
N GLU A 173 -1.67 15.29 19.24
CA GLU A 173 -1.85 16.76 19.25
C GLU A 173 -0.51 17.52 19.07
N ASP A 174 0.62 16.90 19.42
CA ASP A 174 1.99 17.44 19.23
C ASP A 174 2.47 17.45 17.76
N ASP A 175 1.94 16.61 16.88
CA ASP A 175 2.38 16.51 15.48
C ASP A 175 1.74 17.58 14.57
N SER A 176 0.68 18.24 15.04
CA SER A 176 -0.09 19.22 14.27
C SER A 176 0.50 20.63 14.23
N ASP A 177 1.50 20.92 15.06
CA ASP A 177 2.08 22.27 15.22
C ASP A 177 3.24 22.58 14.24
N HIS A 178 3.56 21.66 13.32
CA HIS A 178 4.67 21.80 12.36
C HIS A 178 4.25 21.71 10.89
N SER A 179 2.94 21.76 10.58
CA SER A 179 2.44 21.89 9.19
C SER A 179 2.01 23.30 8.82
N SER A 180 2.35 24.31 9.62
CA SER A 180 2.33 25.69 9.16
C SER A 180 3.50 25.88 8.21
N THR A 181 3.15 25.85 6.92
CA THR A 181 3.91 26.40 5.80
C THR A 181 4.77 27.58 6.23
N GLU A 182 6.04 27.52 5.84
CA GLU A 182 6.96 28.64 5.78
C GLU A 182 6.34 29.70 4.85
N ASP A 183 5.54 30.60 5.43
CA ASP A 183 5.22 31.88 4.83
C ASP A 183 6.35 32.82 5.25
N ASP A 184 7.31 32.99 4.34
CA ASP A 184 8.32 34.04 4.35
C ASP A 184 7.61 35.41 4.27
N ASP A 185 7.22 35.95 5.42
CA ASP A 185 6.91 37.37 5.59
C ASP A 185 8.18 38.10 6.08
N ASP A 186 9.11 38.33 5.15
CA ASP A 186 10.11 39.39 5.26
C ASP A 186 9.40 40.74 5.07
N ASP A 187 8.80 41.24 6.14
CA ASP A 187 8.33 42.63 6.22
C ASP A 187 9.46 43.52 6.76
N ASP A 188 9.98 44.32 5.83
CA ASP A 188 10.68 45.58 5.98
C ASP A 188 10.13 46.44 7.14
N ASP A 189 11.01 47.05 7.93
CA ASP A 189 11.18 48.51 7.94
C ASP A 189 12.10 49.02 9.08
N ASP A 190 12.73 50.15 8.75
CA ASP A 190 13.29 51.21 9.60
C ASP A 190 14.82 51.25 9.85
N ASP A 191 15.44 52.03 8.96
CA ASP A 191 16.16 53.29 9.25
C ASP A 191 17.47 53.25 10.06
N ASP A 192 18.58 53.61 9.40
CA ASP A 192 19.22 54.92 9.61
C ASP A 192 20.53 55.05 8.79
N ASP A 193 20.58 56.10 7.97
CA ASP A 193 21.68 57.07 7.76
C ASP A 193 23.13 56.56 7.49
N ASP A 194 23.63 56.82 6.27
CA ASP A 194 24.48 57.99 5.96
C ASP A 194 25.43 57.76 4.76
N ASP A 195 25.60 58.88 4.02
CA ASP A 195 26.74 59.29 3.20
C ASP A 195 26.93 58.76 1.75
N ASP A 196 26.58 59.67 0.82
CA ASP A 196 27.44 60.25 -0.23
C ASP A 196 28.43 59.32 -0.97
N ASP A 197 28.33 59.25 -2.31
CA ASP A 197 29.23 60.00 -3.21
C ASP A 197 29.08 59.54 -4.69
N ASP A 198 28.77 60.53 -5.53
CA ASP A 198 29.11 60.75 -6.95
C ASP A 198 29.32 59.58 -7.94
N GLY A 199 28.47 59.60 -8.98
CA GLY A 199 28.92 59.67 -10.38
C GLY A 199 29.38 58.39 -11.07
N ASP A 200 28.61 57.90 -12.03
CA ASP A 200 28.89 58.18 -13.44
C ASP A 200 27.77 57.61 -14.32
N GLU A 201 27.32 58.47 -15.23
CA GLU A 201 26.55 58.11 -16.42
C GLU A 201 27.47 57.30 -17.34
N ASP A 202 27.03 56.16 -17.85
CA ASP A 202 27.42 55.71 -19.18
C ASP A 202 26.35 54.77 -19.74
N ASP A 203 25.85 55.18 -20.90
CA ASP A 203 25.02 54.46 -21.83
C ASP A 203 25.66 53.13 -22.24
N ASP A 204 24.87 52.08 -22.43
CA ASP A 204 25.11 51.19 -23.57
C ASP A 204 23.81 50.48 -24.00
N ASP A 205 23.42 50.83 -25.23
CA ASP A 205 22.37 50.22 -26.03
C ASP A 205 22.74 48.76 -26.37
N GLY A 206 21.76 47.87 -26.25
CA GLY A 206 21.88 46.48 -26.66
C GLY A 206 20.52 45.94 -27.10
N ASP A 207 20.09 46.37 -28.28
CA ASP A 207 19.17 45.61 -29.14
C ASP A 207 19.68 44.17 -29.28
N ASP A 208 18.77 43.20 -29.24
CA ASP A 208 18.76 42.04 -30.13
C ASP A 208 17.34 41.44 -30.10
N ASP A 209 16.53 41.90 -31.05
CA ASP A 209 15.47 41.11 -31.66
C ASP A 209 16.12 39.86 -32.29
N ASP A 210 15.52 38.69 -32.13
CA ASP A 210 15.49 37.70 -33.20
C ASP A 210 14.26 36.78 -33.05
N ASP A 211 13.48 36.82 -34.12
CA ASP A 211 12.33 36.00 -34.49
C ASP A 211 12.75 34.54 -34.82
N ASP A 212 11.77 33.77 -35.30
CA ASP A 212 11.81 32.43 -35.94
C ASP A 212 11.21 31.36 -35.02
N GLU A 213 9.91 31.03 -35.11
CA GLU A 213 9.19 30.34 -36.20
C GLU A 213 9.85 29.02 -36.64
N ASP A 214 8.99 28.07 -37.02
CA ASP A 214 9.27 26.75 -37.63
C ASP A 214 9.51 25.60 -36.63
N ASP A 215 8.93 24.40 -36.76
CA ASP A 215 8.15 23.81 -37.84
C ASP A 215 7.35 22.60 -37.32
N ASP A 216 6.26 22.33 -38.00
CA ASP A 216 5.50 21.09 -38.01
C ASP A 216 6.39 19.88 -38.37
N ASP A 217 6.12 18.71 -37.79
CA ASP A 217 6.33 17.44 -38.49
C ASP A 217 5.22 16.47 -38.03
N ASP A 218 4.21 16.38 -38.90
CA ASP A 218 3.39 15.18 -39.11
C ASP A 218 4.30 13.98 -39.40
N ASP A 219 3.98 12.81 -38.87
CA ASP A 219 4.13 11.57 -39.63
C ASP A 219 3.10 10.54 -39.14
N ASP A 220 2.13 10.33 -40.03
CA ASP A 220 1.26 9.17 -40.15
C ASP A 220 2.07 7.87 -40.33
N ASP A 221 1.44 6.74 -40.00
CA ASP A 221 1.45 5.44 -40.71
C ASP A 221 1.09 4.36 -39.68
N ASP A 222 -0.17 3.91 -39.64
CA ASP A 222 -0.69 2.76 -40.41
C ASP A 222 0.14 1.49 -40.19
N ASP A 223 -0.45 0.48 -39.54
CA ASP A 223 -0.61 -0.83 -40.16
C ASP A 223 -1.54 -1.73 -39.32
N ASP A 224 -2.61 -2.15 -40.01
CA ASP A 224 -3.45 -3.30 -39.72
C ASP A 224 -2.60 -4.56 -39.49
N ASP A 225 -3.07 -5.49 -38.65
CA ASP A 225 -3.05 -6.90 -39.04
C ASP A 225 -4.06 -7.71 -38.22
N ASP A 226 -5.06 -8.18 -38.95
CA ASP A 226 -5.99 -9.24 -38.62
C ASP A 226 -5.25 -10.51 -38.18
N ASN A 227 -5.76 -11.20 -37.16
CA ASN A 227 -5.65 -12.65 -37.06
C ASN A 227 -6.96 -13.20 -36.46
N ASP A 228 -7.89 -13.45 -37.38
CA ASP A 228 -8.83 -14.57 -37.29
C ASP A 228 -8.06 -15.87 -37.55
N ASP A 229 -8.24 -16.87 -36.69
CA ASP A 229 -8.22 -18.31 -36.98
C ASP A 229 -8.83 -18.96 -35.70
N ASP A 230 -10.06 -19.49 -35.74
CA ASP A 230 -10.42 -20.86 -36.16
C ASP A 230 -9.60 -21.91 -35.35
N ASP A 231 -10.08 -22.99 -34.76
CA ASP A 231 -11.34 -23.74 -34.76
C ASP A 231 -11.07 -24.94 -33.80
N ASP A 232 -12.10 -25.77 -33.55
CA ASP A 232 -12.06 -27.19 -33.17
C ASP A 232 -11.79 -27.53 -31.67
N ASP A 233 -12.79 -28.06 -30.95
CA ASP A 233 -13.20 -29.49 -30.87
C ASP A 233 -12.11 -30.31 -30.13
N ASP A 234 -12.32 -31.28 -29.25
CA ASP A 234 -13.42 -32.02 -28.62
C ASP A 234 -12.68 -33.03 -27.69
N ASP A 235 -13.41 -33.75 -26.84
CA ASP A 235 -13.07 -35.07 -26.27
C ASP A 235 -11.99 -35.13 -25.15
N ASP A 236 -12.35 -35.41 -23.91
CA ASP A 236 -12.76 -36.72 -23.31
C ASP A 236 -11.57 -37.58 -22.85
N ASP A 237 -11.86 -38.31 -21.77
CA ASP A 237 -11.15 -39.45 -21.16
C ASP A 237 -9.99 -39.12 -20.20
N ASP A 238 -10.20 -39.21 -18.88
CA ASP A 238 -10.34 -40.41 -18.04
C ASP A 238 -8.98 -41.12 -17.75
N ASP A 239 -8.87 -41.42 -16.45
CA ASP A 239 -8.22 -42.58 -15.85
C ASP A 239 -6.70 -42.57 -15.52
N ASP A 240 -6.51 -42.77 -14.21
CA ASP A 240 -5.66 -43.80 -13.60
C ASP A 240 -4.20 -43.46 -13.25
N ASP A 241 -4.05 -43.27 -11.93
CA ASP A 241 -3.31 -44.16 -11.03
C ASP A 241 -1.78 -44.09 -10.92
N ASP A 242 -1.42 -44.32 -9.65
CA ASP A 242 -0.21 -44.91 -9.10
C ASP A 242 0.99 -43.99 -8.79
N ASP A 243 1.11 -43.72 -7.49
CA ASP A 243 2.19 -44.21 -6.62
C ASP A 243 3.59 -44.28 -7.27
N ASP A 244 4.54 -43.53 -6.70
CA ASP A 244 5.58 -44.19 -5.90
C ASP A 244 6.45 -43.14 -5.17
N ASP A 245 6.73 -43.51 -3.92
CA ASP A 245 7.77 -42.98 -3.05
C ASP A 245 9.12 -42.84 -3.79
N ASP A 246 9.92 -41.85 -3.43
CA ASP A 246 11.28 -42.13 -2.96
C ASP A 246 11.87 -40.89 -2.26
N ASP A 247 12.29 -41.15 -1.02
CA ASP A 247 13.24 -40.39 -0.24
C ASP A 247 14.49 -40.09 -1.07
N ASP A 248 15.03 -38.86 -0.97
CA ASP A 248 16.48 -38.70 -0.95
C ASP A 248 16.84 -37.49 -0.07
N ASP A 249 17.67 -37.83 0.92
CA ASP A 249 18.38 -37.00 1.86
C ASP A 249 19.37 -36.02 1.18
N ASP A 250 20.02 -35.22 2.03
CA ASP A 250 21.26 -34.49 1.82
C ASP A 250 21.10 -33.13 1.12
N ASP A 251 21.73 -32.04 1.53
CA ASP A 251 22.60 -31.73 2.65
C ASP A 251 22.86 -30.21 2.52
N ASP A 252 23.31 -29.62 3.61
CA ASP A 252 24.26 -28.51 3.67
C ASP A 252 23.84 -27.10 3.18
N ASP A 253 23.89 -26.21 4.18
CA ASP A 253 24.74 -25.01 4.21
C ASP A 253 24.67 -24.07 3.00
N ASP A 254 24.15 -22.87 3.21
CA ASP A 254 25.00 -21.71 3.53
C ASP A 254 24.19 -20.42 3.42
N ASP A 255 24.33 -19.61 4.47
CA ASP A 255 24.54 -18.18 4.40
C ASP A 255 23.82 -17.41 3.28
N ASN A 256 22.75 -16.73 3.68
CA ASN A 256 22.87 -15.28 3.60
C ASN A 256 22.08 -14.63 4.73
N ASP A 257 22.83 -14.25 5.78
CA ASP A 257 22.57 -13.00 6.50
C ASP A 257 22.48 -11.89 5.45
N THR A 258 21.28 -11.73 4.88
CA THR A 258 20.85 -10.39 4.56
C THR A 258 20.55 -9.79 5.92
N ASP A 259 21.55 -9.08 6.43
CA ASP A 259 21.33 -7.79 7.09
C ASP A 259 20.44 -6.96 6.14
N ASP A 260 19.17 -7.34 6.03
CA ASP A 260 18.12 -6.46 5.60
C ASP A 260 18.04 -5.50 6.79
N ASP A 261 18.83 -4.44 6.68
CA ASP A 261 18.44 -3.13 7.14
C ASP A 261 16.94 -2.99 6.81
N CYS A 262 16.13 -3.33 7.80
CA CYS A 262 14.87 -2.70 8.16
C CYS A 262 14.02 -2.16 7.01
#